data_AF-A0A9N8VWJ5-F1
#
_entry.id   AF-A0A9N8VWJ5-F1
#
_cell.length_a   1.000
_cell.length_b   1.000
_cell.length_c   1.000
_cell.angle_alpha   90.00
_cell.angle_beta   90.00
_cell.angle_gamma   90.00
#
_symmetry.space_group_name_H-M   'P 1'
#
loop_
_entity.id
_entity.type
_entity.pdbx_description
1 polymer ?
#
loop_
_entity_poly.entity_id
_entity_poly.type
_entity_poly.pdbx_seq_one_letter_code
_entity_poly.pdbx_strand_id
1 'polypeptide(L)'
;MSNDIPLPSIKEIQQQWKRPNELDLDDENIKIIEKKKVSSDDFLDLNVKKLMKYGLEDGSAERIVKLVNTIKGEEQNMKRAELNTLKPYFTIKENQICLNKGVIIDLDDMLYRNGECTDVRLPSILIDNFGKMLCLLDGVFFLEDEDNGLKLLIRPCYLQLCELIENDHEKSGPASAGCMITGTPGIGKTYFGLYLFFYIRYNYPDAIIVWQCNETIFYKFLPDGNMQIGDALQFYEMLNNPNNFFLVDSQALTFKYKAYMILFTSPKMERFNEAVKWPGFMKYYMPIWDQKEIFTLWDLQYKNKKNKNDEEFTYKWGPIFRSVLLKWDNMSFQNEFNNLIDKADLKICVDSIDIYGMLTNTASGRLIHLEIISNFTEVVHCPASSKVFDTMIEKYLNSQRTNVHNLITSSDDPVTAVF
;
A
#
# COMPACT_ATOMS: atom_id res chain seq x y z
N MET A 1 30.71 1.14 27.98
CA MET A 1 29.95 -0.12 27.90
C MET A 1 29.78 -0.43 26.43
N SER A 2 30.32 -1.57 25.98
CA SER A 2 30.33 -2.00 24.57
C SER A 2 28.91 -2.28 24.13
N ASN A 3 28.42 -1.57 23.11
CA ASN A 3 27.16 -1.89 22.45
C ASN A 3 27.49 -2.87 21.31
N ASP A 4 27.53 -4.16 21.63
CA ASP A 4 27.67 -5.22 20.64
C ASP A 4 26.35 -5.33 19.87
N ILE A 5 26.30 -4.72 18.70
CA ILE A 5 25.26 -4.99 17.70
C ILE A 5 25.63 -6.35 17.06
N PRO A 6 24.78 -7.38 17.15
CA PRO A 6 25.10 -8.67 16.55
C PRO A 6 25.14 -8.51 15.03
N LEU A 7 26.16 -9.11 14.41
CA LEU A 7 26.33 -9.11 12.96
C LEU A 7 25.15 -9.81 12.26
N PRO A 8 24.79 -9.39 11.02
CA PRO A 8 23.86 -10.12 10.19
C PRO A 8 24.33 -11.56 10.00
N SER A 9 23.39 -12.49 10.04
CA SER A 9 23.65 -13.90 9.79
C SER A 9 24.17 -14.12 8.36
N ILE A 10 24.95 -15.18 8.15
CA ILE A 10 25.47 -15.59 6.83
C ILE A 10 24.35 -15.68 5.77
N LYS A 11 23.11 -15.97 6.17
CA LYS A 11 21.94 -15.96 5.28
C LYS A 11 21.55 -14.58 4.75
N GLU A 12 21.75 -13.52 5.53
CA GLU A 12 21.44 -12.13 5.13
C GLU A 12 22.46 -11.62 4.11
N ILE A 13 23.73 -11.99 4.28
CA ILE A 13 24.81 -11.68 3.32
C ILE A 13 24.59 -12.46 2.01
N GLN A 14 24.27 -13.75 2.08
CA GLN A 14 23.98 -14.57 0.89
C GLN A 14 22.74 -14.11 0.11
N GLN A 15 21.75 -13.48 0.78
CA GLN A 15 20.60 -12.89 0.08
C GLN A 15 20.94 -11.60 -0.66
N GLN A 16 21.87 -10.78 -0.14
CA GLN A 16 22.36 -9.60 -0.87
C GLN A 16 23.23 -9.99 -2.07
N TRP A 17 23.93 -11.13 -2.00
CA TRP A 17 24.79 -11.66 -3.08
C TRP A 17 24.04 -12.34 -4.23
N LYS A 18 22.71 -12.48 -4.15
CA LYS A 18 21.87 -13.06 -5.23
C LYS A 18 21.39 -12.04 -6.28
N ARG A 19 22.00 -10.86 -6.39
CA ARG A 19 21.89 -10.07 -7.64
C ARG A 19 22.80 -10.70 -8.70
N PRO A 20 22.34 -10.98 -9.93
CA PRO A 20 23.12 -11.76 -10.88
C PRO A 20 24.35 -10.98 -11.39
N ASN A 21 25.51 -11.64 -11.33
CA ASN A 21 26.64 -11.53 -12.29
C ASN A 21 27.57 -10.29 -12.30
N GLU A 22 28.00 -9.73 -11.16
CA GLU A 22 29.12 -8.75 -11.20
C GLU A 22 30.38 -9.10 -10.39
N LEU A 23 30.32 -10.02 -9.41
CA LEU A 23 31.47 -10.25 -8.53
C LEU A 23 32.25 -11.54 -8.78
N ASP A 24 31.66 -12.56 -9.41
CA ASP A 24 32.29 -13.86 -9.73
C ASP A 24 33.28 -14.32 -8.64
N LEU A 25 32.74 -14.44 -7.41
CA LEU A 25 33.46 -14.94 -6.25
C LEU A 25 32.94 -16.35 -5.96
N ASP A 26 33.83 -17.34 -5.97
CA ASP A 26 33.50 -18.69 -5.50
C ASP A 26 33.31 -18.78 -3.97
N ASP A 27 32.75 -19.91 -3.52
CA ASP A 27 32.51 -20.22 -2.11
C ASP A 27 33.79 -20.26 -1.26
N GLU A 28 34.97 -20.41 -1.86
CA GLU A 28 36.25 -20.48 -1.16
C GLU A 28 36.74 -19.07 -0.80
N ASN A 29 36.61 -18.12 -1.71
CA ASN A 29 36.87 -16.69 -1.48
C ASN A 29 36.06 -16.14 -0.30
N ILE A 30 34.80 -16.56 -0.18
CA ILE A 30 33.88 -16.18 0.90
C ILE A 30 34.38 -16.71 2.26
N LYS A 31 34.73 -17.99 2.32
CA LYS A 31 35.24 -18.65 3.54
C LYS A 31 36.54 -18.02 4.05
N ILE A 32 37.39 -17.54 3.14
CA ILE A 32 38.64 -16.85 3.50
C ILE A 32 38.36 -15.59 4.32
N ILE A 33 37.36 -14.79 3.92
CA ILE A 33 36.99 -13.55 4.61
C ILE A 33 36.34 -13.86 5.97
N GLU A 34 35.41 -14.82 6.00
CA GLU A 34 34.74 -15.26 7.25
C GLU A 34 35.75 -15.69 8.32
N LYS A 35 36.76 -16.47 7.92
CA LYS A 35 37.81 -16.97 8.84
C LYS A 35 38.62 -15.83 9.47
N LYS A 36 38.70 -14.67 8.82
CA LYS A 36 39.46 -13.51 9.32
C LYS A 36 38.66 -12.64 10.29
N LYS A 37 37.37 -12.92 10.48
CA LYS A 37 36.48 -12.18 11.41
C LYS A 37 36.61 -10.66 11.22
N VAL A 38 36.61 -10.20 9.97
CA VAL A 38 36.70 -8.78 9.63
C VAL A 38 35.46 -8.08 10.19
N SER A 39 35.66 -7.05 11.01
CA SER A 39 34.56 -6.24 11.55
C SER A 39 33.93 -5.36 10.47
N SER A 40 32.73 -4.84 10.71
CA SER A 40 32.05 -3.95 9.74
C SER A 40 32.86 -2.69 9.43
N ASP A 41 33.52 -2.11 10.44
CA ASP A 41 34.40 -0.95 10.25
C ASP A 41 35.67 -1.32 9.47
N ASP A 42 36.28 -2.47 9.79
CA ASP A 42 37.46 -2.97 9.08
C ASP A 42 37.16 -3.38 7.63
N PHE A 43 35.92 -3.78 7.34
CA PHE A 43 35.46 -4.18 6.01
C PHE A 43 35.53 -3.01 5.04
N LEU A 44 35.10 -1.83 5.46
CA LEU A 44 35.21 -0.62 4.64
C LEU A 44 36.69 -0.26 4.42
N ASP A 45 37.61 -0.62 5.32
CA ASP A 45 39.04 -0.37 5.18
C ASP A 45 39.84 -1.49 4.51
N LEU A 46 39.15 -2.41 3.84
CA LEU A 46 39.77 -3.43 3.01
C LEU A 46 40.41 -2.80 1.76
N ASN A 47 41.60 -3.30 1.43
CA ASN A 47 42.32 -2.99 0.22
C ASN A 47 42.93 -4.27 -0.35
N VAL A 48 43.36 -4.22 -1.61
CA VAL A 48 43.85 -5.40 -2.34
C VAL A 48 44.96 -6.10 -1.56
N LYS A 49 45.89 -5.35 -0.98
CA LYS A 49 47.01 -5.88 -0.19
C LYS A 49 46.56 -6.64 1.07
N LYS A 50 45.55 -6.13 1.79
CA LYS A 50 45.00 -6.83 2.97
C LYS A 50 44.29 -8.13 2.56
N LEU A 51 43.53 -8.10 1.47
CA LEU A 51 42.78 -9.26 0.98
C LEU A 51 43.69 -10.35 0.42
N MET A 52 44.73 -9.99 -0.33
CA MET A 52 45.76 -10.95 -0.75
C MET A 52 46.49 -11.55 0.45
N LYS A 53 46.78 -10.77 1.51
CA LYS A 53 47.34 -11.30 2.76
C LYS A 53 46.39 -12.26 3.47
N TYR A 54 45.10 -12.19 3.20
CA TYR A 54 44.12 -13.14 3.72
C TYR A 54 44.05 -14.43 2.92
N GLY A 55 44.62 -14.46 1.71
CA GLY A 55 44.71 -15.63 0.83
C GLY A 55 43.84 -15.51 -0.42
N LEU A 56 43.26 -14.34 -0.70
CA LEU A 56 42.49 -14.10 -1.91
C LEU A 56 43.41 -13.89 -3.12
N GLU A 57 43.03 -14.45 -4.26
CA GLU A 57 43.68 -14.16 -5.53
C GLU A 57 43.43 -12.71 -5.95
N ASP A 58 44.38 -12.16 -6.72
CA ASP A 58 44.43 -10.74 -7.11
C ASP A 58 43.11 -10.26 -7.73
N GLY A 59 42.52 -11.05 -8.64
CA GLY A 59 41.25 -10.73 -9.28
C GLY A 59 40.07 -10.65 -8.31
N SER A 60 39.97 -11.59 -7.36
CA SER A 60 38.93 -11.59 -6.33
C SER A 60 39.11 -10.43 -5.35
N ALA A 61 40.36 -10.13 -4.99
CA ALA A 61 40.70 -9.01 -4.12
C ALA A 61 40.35 -7.65 -4.76
N GLU A 62 40.63 -7.46 -6.05
CA GLU A 62 40.26 -6.24 -6.79
C GLU A 62 38.75 -6.04 -6.88
N ARG A 63 37.98 -7.11 -7.14
CA ARG A 63 36.50 -7.05 -7.22
C ARG A 63 35.86 -6.68 -5.89
N ILE A 64 36.36 -7.24 -4.79
CA ILE A 64 35.88 -6.90 -3.44
C ILE A 64 36.22 -5.44 -3.10
N VAL A 65 37.40 -4.94 -3.48
CA VAL A 65 37.75 -3.53 -3.27
C VAL A 65 36.90 -2.60 -4.13
N LYS A 66 36.57 -3.00 -5.38
CA LYS A 66 35.64 -2.24 -6.23
C LYS A 66 34.27 -2.12 -5.56
N LEU A 67 33.74 -3.18 -4.97
CA LEU A 67 32.50 -3.16 -4.18
C LEU A 67 32.60 -2.23 -2.97
N VAL A 68 33.68 -2.34 -2.19
CA VAL A 68 33.94 -1.45 -1.04
C VAL A 68 33.98 0.01 -1.48
N ASN A 69 34.58 0.30 -2.64
CA ASN A 69 34.61 1.63 -3.22
C ASN A 69 33.26 2.09 -3.76
N THR A 70 32.41 1.19 -4.28
CA THR A 70 31.02 1.51 -4.65
C THR A 70 30.20 1.86 -3.41
N ILE A 71 30.29 1.07 -2.33
CA ILE A 71 29.62 1.35 -1.06
C ILE A 71 30.10 2.68 -0.47
N LYS A 72 31.42 2.92 -0.49
CA LYS A 72 32.00 4.21 -0.10
C LYS A 72 31.58 5.36 -1.01
N GLY A 73 31.42 5.11 -2.32
CA GLY A 73 30.96 6.08 -3.30
C GLY A 73 29.49 6.46 -3.11
N GLU A 74 28.65 5.51 -2.70
CA GLU A 74 27.25 5.73 -2.34
C GLU A 74 27.12 6.49 -1.01
N GLU A 75 27.99 6.21 -0.02
CA GLU A 75 28.14 7.04 1.20
C GLU A 75 28.73 8.43 0.91
N GLN A 76 29.52 8.59 -0.15
CA GLN A 76 30.13 9.88 -0.53
C GLN A 76 29.20 10.76 -1.37
N ASN A 77 28.16 10.21 -2.00
CA ASN A 77 27.18 10.97 -2.78
C ASN A 77 26.18 11.77 -1.91
N MET A 78 26.13 11.51 -0.60
CA MET A 78 25.45 12.37 0.37
C MET A 78 26.44 12.70 1.48
N LYS A 79 26.78 13.97 1.67
CA LYS A 79 27.84 14.31 2.64
C LYS A 79 27.40 13.85 4.03
N ARG A 80 28.29 13.21 4.81
CA ARG A 80 28.02 12.78 6.19
C ARG A 80 27.40 13.89 7.08
N ALA A 81 27.68 15.16 6.76
CA ALA A 81 27.05 16.32 7.35
C ALA A 81 25.55 16.46 7.02
N GLU A 82 25.15 16.24 5.77
CA GLU A 82 23.76 16.25 5.30
C GLU A 82 22.95 15.08 5.88
N LEU A 83 23.55 13.90 6.04
CA LEU A 83 22.88 12.80 6.73
C LEU A 83 22.70 13.08 8.24
N ASN A 84 23.67 13.74 8.87
CA ASN A 84 23.57 14.13 10.28
C ASN A 84 22.49 15.17 10.53
N THR A 85 22.25 16.11 9.60
CA THR A 85 21.15 17.08 9.72
C THR A 85 19.77 16.43 9.57
N LEU A 86 19.71 15.24 8.97
CA LEU A 86 18.48 14.50 8.73
C LEU A 86 18.08 13.53 9.86
N LYS A 87 19.02 13.17 10.76
CA LYS A 87 18.79 12.28 11.92
C LYS A 87 17.59 12.64 12.80
N PRO A 88 17.21 13.93 13.00
CA PRO A 88 16.02 14.26 13.77
C PRO A 88 14.72 13.77 13.12
N TYR A 89 14.71 13.58 11.81
CA TYR A 89 13.49 13.36 11.03
C TYR A 89 13.23 11.90 10.69
N PHE A 90 14.28 11.10 10.52
CA PHE A 90 14.14 9.68 10.27
C PHE A 90 15.22 8.85 10.96
N THR A 91 14.94 7.56 11.05
CA THR A 91 15.90 6.53 11.43
C THR A 91 16.02 5.51 10.31
N ILE A 92 17.21 4.93 10.16
CA ILE A 92 17.42 3.81 9.24
C ILE A 92 17.35 2.54 10.09
N LYS A 93 16.36 1.68 9.82
CA LYS A 93 16.23 0.35 10.45
C LYS A 93 16.16 -0.69 9.35
N GLU A 94 16.98 -1.73 9.43
CA GLU A 94 16.90 -2.91 8.53
C GLU A 94 16.90 -2.56 7.03
N ASN A 95 17.71 -1.58 6.65
CA ASN A 95 17.74 -1.06 5.28
C ASN A 95 16.42 -0.42 4.83
N GLN A 96 15.72 0.29 5.75
CA GLN A 96 14.48 1.05 5.51
C GLN A 96 14.55 2.43 6.16
N ILE A 97 13.83 3.41 5.60
CA ILE A 97 13.69 4.74 6.20
C ILE A 97 12.38 4.79 6.98
N CYS A 98 12.53 4.94 8.28
CA CYS A 98 11.44 5.08 9.22
C CYS A 98 11.34 6.55 9.64
N LEU A 99 10.23 7.20 9.34
CA LEU A 99 9.98 8.55 9.87
C LEU A 99 9.95 8.50 11.40
N ASN A 100 10.65 9.43 12.03
CA ASN A 100 10.66 9.55 13.49
C ASN A 100 9.31 10.04 14.00
N LYS A 101 9.06 9.84 15.30
CA LYS A 101 7.82 10.31 15.94
C LYS A 101 7.58 11.80 15.66
N GLY A 102 6.36 12.11 15.22
CA GLY A 102 5.92 13.47 14.93
C GLY A 102 6.42 14.01 13.59
N VAL A 103 6.99 13.15 12.73
CA VAL A 103 7.49 13.52 11.41
C VAL A 103 6.57 12.98 10.32
N ILE A 104 6.14 13.85 9.41
CA ILE A 104 5.45 13.46 8.18
C ILE A 104 6.17 14.03 6.95
N ILE A 105 5.72 13.61 5.77
CA ILE A 105 6.28 14.03 4.49
C ILE A 105 5.14 14.39 3.53
N ASP A 106 5.37 15.37 2.66
CA ASP A 106 4.44 15.76 1.59
C ASP A 106 4.82 15.19 0.22
N LEU A 107 4.17 15.68 -0.84
CA LEU A 107 4.40 15.30 -2.24
C LEU A 107 5.78 15.72 -2.76
N ASP A 108 6.31 16.84 -2.27
CA ASP A 108 7.61 17.41 -2.67
C ASP A 108 8.76 16.86 -1.81
N ASP A 109 8.50 15.81 -1.06
CA ASP A 109 9.42 15.19 -0.11
C ASP A 109 9.84 16.11 1.05
N MET A 110 9.10 17.20 1.29
CA MET A 110 9.37 18.11 2.40
C MET A 110 9.01 17.44 3.72
N LEU A 111 9.92 17.55 4.69
CA LEU A 111 9.76 17.02 6.03
C LEU A 111 9.09 18.04 6.92
N TYR A 112 8.20 17.53 7.73
CA TYR A 112 7.33 18.27 8.61
C TYR A 112 7.49 17.68 10.01
N ARG A 113 7.77 18.49 11.03
CA ARG A 113 7.94 18.02 12.42
C ARG A 113 7.03 18.78 13.38
N ASN A 114 6.17 18.07 14.10
CA ASN A 114 5.25 18.62 15.10
C ASN A 114 4.43 19.86 14.63
N GLY A 115 3.86 19.82 13.43
CA GLY A 115 3.09 20.91 12.83
C GLY A 115 3.88 21.90 11.95
N GLU A 116 5.22 21.95 12.06
CA GLU A 116 6.05 22.93 11.37
C GLU A 116 6.81 22.34 10.17
N CYS A 117 6.79 23.07 9.04
CA CYS A 117 7.68 22.82 7.91
C CYS A 117 9.13 22.97 8.36
N THR A 118 9.97 21.99 8.05
CA THR A 118 11.37 22.01 8.47
C THR A 118 12.29 22.66 7.43
N ASP A 119 11.75 23.01 6.25
CA ASP A 119 12.49 23.39 5.04
C ASP A 119 13.53 22.34 4.58
N VAL A 120 13.43 21.11 5.10
CA VAL A 120 14.30 20.00 4.75
C VAL A 120 13.55 19.04 3.84
N ARG A 121 14.12 18.76 2.66
CA ARG A 121 13.63 17.70 1.76
C ARG A 121 14.32 16.39 2.07
N LEU A 122 13.56 15.30 2.05
CA LEU A 122 14.12 13.96 2.05
C LEU A 122 14.82 13.73 0.70
N PRO A 123 16.13 13.45 0.68
CA PRO A 123 16.87 13.25 -0.57
C PRO A 123 16.30 12.11 -1.42
N SER A 124 16.18 12.31 -2.73
CA SER A 124 15.63 11.30 -3.67
C SER A 124 16.39 9.97 -3.63
N ILE A 125 17.71 10.00 -3.43
CA ILE A 125 18.55 8.80 -3.26
C ILE A 125 18.13 7.92 -2.05
N LEU A 126 17.59 8.56 -1.01
CA LEU A 126 17.07 7.87 0.16
C LEU A 126 15.66 7.33 -0.10
N ILE A 127 14.85 8.06 -0.86
CA ILE A 127 13.50 7.63 -1.25
C ILE A 127 13.54 6.41 -2.17
N ASP A 128 14.42 6.43 -3.17
CA ASP A 128 14.53 5.38 -4.18
C ASP A 128 15.06 4.05 -3.61
N ASN A 129 15.87 4.10 -2.56
CA ASN A 129 16.54 2.93 -1.98
C ASN A 129 15.81 2.30 -0.78
N PHE A 130 14.95 3.05 -0.07
CA PHE A 130 14.50 2.64 1.27
C PHE A 130 12.98 2.64 1.50
N GLY A 131 12.17 3.15 0.57
CA GLY A 131 10.70 3.22 0.67
C GLY A 131 10.20 4.19 1.76
N LYS A 132 9.10 4.92 1.51
CA LYS A 132 8.50 5.83 2.50
C LYS A 132 7.62 5.06 3.49
N MET A 133 8.09 4.84 4.71
CA MET A 133 7.30 4.15 5.75
C MET A 133 6.99 5.06 6.95
N LEU A 134 5.72 5.06 7.34
CA LEU A 134 5.28 5.54 8.65
C LEU A 134 5.39 4.39 9.66
N CYS A 135 6.18 4.59 10.71
CA CYS A 135 6.42 3.56 11.72
C CYS A 135 5.83 3.97 13.07
N LEU A 136 5.20 3.02 13.74
CA LEU A 136 4.76 3.18 15.12
C LEU A 136 5.89 2.88 16.10
N LEU A 137 5.67 3.23 17.37
CA LEU A 137 6.56 2.83 18.46
C LEU A 137 6.53 1.31 18.63
N ASP A 138 7.64 0.75 19.07
CA ASP A 138 7.73 -0.69 19.35
C ASP A 138 6.65 -1.10 20.38
N GLY A 139 5.90 -2.15 20.06
CA GLY A 139 4.75 -2.61 20.87
C GLY A 139 3.42 -1.88 20.59
N VAL A 140 3.39 -0.96 19.63
CA VAL A 140 2.15 -0.30 19.15
C VAL A 140 1.91 -0.70 17.70
N PHE A 141 0.70 -1.16 17.40
CA PHE A 141 0.38 -1.77 16.11
C PHE A 141 -0.86 -1.13 15.48
N PHE A 142 -0.81 -0.91 14.17
CA PHE A 142 -2.00 -0.61 13.39
C PHE A 142 -2.93 -1.82 13.37
N LEU A 143 -4.21 -1.58 13.65
CA LEU A 143 -5.27 -2.60 13.58
C LEU A 143 -5.01 -3.84 14.43
N GLU A 144 -4.23 -3.71 15.52
CA GLU A 144 -3.82 -4.83 16.39
C GLU A 144 -3.05 -5.93 15.63
N ASP A 145 -2.50 -5.62 14.45
CA ASP A 145 -1.67 -6.53 13.67
C ASP A 145 -0.25 -6.52 14.24
N GLU A 146 0.01 -7.36 15.25
CA GLU A 146 1.33 -7.52 15.87
C GLU A 146 2.41 -7.93 14.85
N ASP A 147 1.98 -8.55 13.76
CA ASP A 147 2.81 -9.20 12.77
C ASP A 147 3.33 -8.24 11.69
N ASN A 148 2.48 -7.32 11.21
CA ASN A 148 2.80 -6.39 10.12
C ASN A 148 2.28 -4.95 10.35
N GLY A 149 1.57 -4.70 11.45
CA GLY A 149 0.98 -3.40 11.81
C GLY A 149 1.97 -2.38 12.38
N LEU A 150 3.26 -2.72 12.48
CA LEU A 150 4.30 -1.77 12.95
C LEU A 150 4.61 -0.66 11.94
N LYS A 151 4.49 -0.94 10.65
CA LYS A 151 4.87 -0.01 9.58
C LYS A 151 3.74 0.13 8.55
N LEU A 152 3.62 1.31 7.97
CA LEU A 152 2.62 1.65 6.95
C LEU A 152 3.35 2.31 5.77
N LEU A 153 3.23 1.71 4.58
CA LEU A 153 3.78 2.31 3.37
C LEU A 153 2.96 3.55 2.98
N ILE A 154 3.63 4.70 2.88
CA ILE A 154 3.04 5.94 2.39
C ILE A 154 3.07 5.89 0.87
N ARG A 155 1.91 5.61 0.27
CA ARG A 155 1.76 5.55 -1.19
C ARG A 155 1.74 6.96 -1.78
N PRO A 156 2.27 7.19 -3.00
CA PRO A 156 2.13 8.47 -3.69
C PRO A 156 0.66 8.93 -3.79
N CYS A 157 -0.27 7.99 -4.05
CA CYS A 157 -1.69 8.30 -4.11
C CYS A 157 -2.28 8.79 -2.78
N TYR A 158 -1.70 8.46 -1.62
CA TYR A 158 -2.18 8.98 -0.33
C TYR A 158 -1.92 10.47 -0.23
N LEU A 159 -0.72 10.89 -0.64
CA LEU A 159 -0.30 12.28 -0.64
C LEU A 159 -1.16 13.10 -1.62
N GLN A 160 -1.40 12.57 -2.83
CA GLN A 160 -2.24 13.21 -3.84
C GLN A 160 -3.70 13.33 -3.39
N LEU A 161 -4.24 12.28 -2.75
CA LEU A 161 -5.59 12.32 -2.18
C LEU A 161 -5.71 13.32 -1.03
N CYS A 162 -4.69 13.42 -0.15
CA CYS A 162 -4.68 14.44 0.90
C CYS A 162 -4.71 15.85 0.31
N GLU A 163 -3.91 16.13 -0.71
CA GLU A 163 -3.92 17.44 -1.38
C GLU A 163 -5.29 17.78 -1.97
N LEU A 164 -5.97 16.81 -2.60
CA LEU A 164 -7.33 17.00 -3.11
C LEU A 164 -8.33 17.27 -1.98
N ILE A 165 -8.23 16.50 -0.90
CA ILE A 165 -9.07 16.66 0.30
C ILE A 165 -8.90 18.05 0.92
N GLU A 166 -7.66 18.53 1.06
CA GLU A 166 -7.36 19.86 1.58
C GLU A 166 -7.87 20.96 0.66
N ASN A 167 -7.61 20.85 -0.64
CA ASN A 167 -8.11 21.80 -1.62
C ASN A 167 -9.63 21.95 -1.56
N ASP A 168 -10.35 20.83 -1.41
CA ASP A 168 -11.80 20.83 -1.25
C ASP A 168 -12.22 21.41 0.09
N HIS A 169 -11.49 21.10 1.16
CA HIS A 169 -11.75 21.64 2.49
C HIS A 169 -11.59 23.17 2.52
N GLU A 170 -10.54 23.71 1.91
CA GLU A 170 -10.22 25.15 1.88
C GLU A 170 -11.12 25.97 0.94
N LYS A 171 -11.41 25.45 -0.27
CA LYS A 171 -12.21 26.17 -1.28
C LYS A 171 -13.69 26.28 -0.88
N SER A 172 -14.09 25.48 0.07
CA SER A 172 -15.48 25.33 0.41
C SER A 172 -15.82 26.22 1.59
N GLY A 173 -16.70 27.19 1.35
CA GLY A 173 -17.51 27.72 2.44
C GLY A 173 -18.32 26.59 3.13
N PRO A 174 -19.23 26.91 4.05
CA PRO A 174 -19.99 25.94 4.87
C PRO A 174 -20.89 24.92 4.12
N ALA A 175 -20.77 24.81 2.80
CA ALA A 175 -21.56 23.98 1.91
C ALA A 175 -20.87 22.68 1.42
N SER A 176 -19.55 22.48 1.53
CA SER A 176 -18.97 21.15 1.17
C SER A 176 -19.13 20.17 2.32
N ALA A 177 -19.63 18.99 1.99
CA ALA A 177 -20.08 18.01 2.96
C ALA A 177 -19.01 16.96 3.29
N GLY A 178 -17.77 17.17 2.86
CA GLY A 178 -16.71 16.17 2.93
C GLY A 178 -16.54 15.38 1.63
N CYS A 179 -15.95 14.19 1.71
CA CYS A 179 -15.69 13.35 0.55
C CYS A 179 -15.84 11.85 0.83
N MET A 180 -15.90 11.07 -0.24
CA MET A 180 -15.82 9.62 -0.23
C MET A 180 -14.60 9.14 -0.98
N ILE A 181 -13.85 8.24 -0.36
CA ILE A 181 -12.77 7.47 -0.97
C ILE A 181 -13.27 6.05 -1.21
N THR A 182 -13.52 5.73 -2.48
CA THR A 182 -13.92 4.40 -2.93
C THR A 182 -12.82 3.72 -3.74
N GLY A 183 -13.04 2.48 -4.18
CA GLY A 183 -12.05 1.71 -4.94
C GLY A 183 -12.16 0.22 -4.70
N THR A 184 -11.38 -0.57 -5.44
CA THR A 184 -11.41 -2.03 -5.37
C THR A 184 -11.31 -2.54 -3.91
N PRO A 185 -12.15 -3.50 -3.48
CA PRO A 185 -12.07 -4.07 -2.15
C PRO A 185 -10.67 -4.62 -1.83
N GLY A 186 -10.13 -4.30 -0.65
CA GLY A 186 -8.81 -4.76 -0.24
C GLY A 186 -7.63 -3.95 -0.78
N ILE A 187 -7.87 -2.81 -1.44
CA ILE A 187 -6.82 -1.94 -1.99
C ILE A 187 -6.07 -1.07 -0.96
N GLY A 188 -6.52 -1.04 0.30
CA GLY A 188 -5.82 -0.30 1.36
C GLY A 188 -6.51 0.98 1.85
N LYS A 189 -7.80 1.20 1.55
CA LYS A 189 -8.55 2.38 2.03
C LYS A 189 -8.48 2.58 3.55
N THR A 190 -8.60 1.52 4.35
CA THR A 190 -8.44 1.59 5.82
C THR A 190 -7.02 2.07 6.21
N TYR A 191 -5.98 1.60 5.52
CA TYR A 191 -4.61 2.08 5.75
C TYR A 191 -4.45 3.55 5.35
N PHE A 192 -5.10 3.99 4.27
CA PHE A 192 -5.16 5.43 3.98
C PHE A 192 -5.87 6.22 5.09
N GLY A 193 -6.98 5.72 5.62
CA GLY A 193 -7.65 6.34 6.77
C GLY A 193 -6.75 6.45 8.01
N LEU A 194 -5.91 5.44 8.26
CA LEU A 194 -4.89 5.49 9.31
C LEU A 194 -3.84 6.56 9.02
N TYR A 195 -3.31 6.63 7.79
CA TYR A 195 -2.39 7.70 7.40
C TYR A 195 -3.03 9.08 7.54
N LEU A 196 -4.29 9.22 7.10
CA LEU A 196 -5.06 10.45 7.18
C LEU A 196 -5.30 10.88 8.63
N PHE A 197 -5.42 9.94 9.56
CA PHE A 197 -5.46 10.26 10.99
C PHE A 197 -4.22 11.02 11.46
N PHE A 198 -3.01 10.57 11.08
CA PHE A 198 -1.78 11.29 11.39
C PHE A 198 -1.73 12.64 10.70
N TYR A 199 -2.12 12.68 9.43
CA TYR A 199 -2.15 13.89 8.64
C TYR A 199 -3.07 14.95 9.26
N ILE A 200 -4.31 14.59 9.63
CA ILE A 200 -5.26 15.49 10.28
C ILE A 200 -4.73 15.95 11.64
N ARG A 201 -4.28 15.03 12.49
CA ARG A 201 -3.72 15.41 13.81
C ARG A 201 -2.54 16.37 13.68
N TYR A 202 -1.78 16.26 12.61
CA TYR A 202 -0.62 17.11 12.35
C TYR A 202 -1.02 18.50 11.86
N ASN A 203 -1.87 18.60 10.83
CA ASN A 203 -2.24 19.89 10.22
C ASN A 203 -3.34 20.63 11.00
N TYR A 204 -4.14 19.88 11.78
CA TYR A 204 -5.24 20.40 12.59
C TYR A 204 -5.08 19.93 14.05
N PRO A 205 -4.08 20.45 14.78
CA PRO A 205 -3.72 19.96 16.11
C PRO A 205 -4.88 20.03 17.11
N ASP A 206 -5.73 21.06 16.99
CA ASP A 206 -6.88 21.29 17.87
C ASP A 206 -8.15 20.52 17.46
N ALA A 207 -8.15 19.88 16.29
CA ALA A 207 -9.34 19.18 15.80
C ALA A 207 -9.62 17.91 16.61
N ILE A 208 -10.90 17.66 16.87
CA ILE A 208 -11.38 16.36 17.33
C ILE A 208 -11.61 15.49 16.09
N ILE A 209 -11.11 14.25 16.14
CA ILE A 209 -11.35 13.24 15.11
C ILE A 209 -12.35 12.24 15.71
N VAL A 210 -13.47 12.05 15.03
CA VAL A 210 -14.41 10.97 15.34
C VAL A 210 -14.26 9.90 14.26
N TRP A 211 -13.98 8.65 14.66
CA TRP A 211 -13.87 7.52 13.75
C TRP A 211 -14.97 6.49 14.04
N GLN A 212 -15.82 6.23 13.05
CA GLN A 212 -16.79 5.14 13.07
C GLN A 212 -16.26 3.90 12.34
N CYS A 213 -16.01 2.82 13.09
CA CYS A 213 -15.52 1.55 12.54
C CYS A 213 -16.64 0.53 12.27
N ASN A 214 -17.76 0.65 12.98
CA ASN A 214 -18.95 -0.18 12.80
C ASN A 214 -20.23 0.64 13.08
N GLU A 215 -21.40 0.00 13.00
CA GLU A 215 -22.69 0.70 13.12
C GLU A 215 -22.91 1.39 14.48
N THR A 216 -22.29 0.90 15.56
CA THR A 216 -22.61 1.33 16.93
C THR A 216 -21.44 1.99 17.67
N ILE A 217 -20.21 1.73 17.24
CA ILE A 217 -19.00 2.16 17.94
C ILE A 217 -18.34 3.33 17.21
N PHE A 218 -18.25 4.44 17.94
CA PHE A 218 -17.54 5.64 17.55
C PHE A 218 -16.36 5.82 18.50
N TYR A 219 -15.19 6.09 17.94
CA TYR A 219 -13.99 6.48 18.68
C TYR A 219 -13.79 7.97 18.52
N LYS A 220 -13.80 8.70 19.63
CA LYS A 220 -13.47 10.12 19.68
C LYS A 220 -12.04 10.30 20.16
N PHE A 221 -11.23 10.94 19.33
CA PHE A 221 -9.83 11.23 19.62
C PHE A 221 -9.64 12.72 19.88
N LEU A 222 -9.21 13.04 21.09
CA LEU A 222 -9.01 14.40 21.57
C LEU A 222 -7.59 14.90 21.22
N PRO A 223 -7.40 16.23 21.11
CA PRO A 223 -6.08 16.85 20.87
C PRO A 223 -4.98 16.46 21.86
N ASP A 224 -5.35 16.22 23.10
CA ASP A 224 -4.44 15.82 24.17
C ASP A 224 -3.97 14.36 24.08
N GLY A 225 -4.44 13.60 23.08
CA GLY A 225 -4.12 12.20 22.88
C GLY A 225 -5.05 11.23 23.61
N ASN A 226 -6.04 11.72 24.36
CA ASN A 226 -7.04 10.86 24.98
C ASN A 226 -8.06 10.34 23.95
N MET A 227 -8.59 9.16 24.24
CA MET A 227 -9.62 8.52 23.42
C MET A 227 -10.84 8.16 24.26
N GLN A 228 -12.03 8.35 23.68
CA GLN A 228 -13.30 7.97 24.27
C GLN A 228 -14.10 7.13 23.28
N ILE A 229 -14.83 6.15 23.79
CA ILE A 229 -15.71 5.29 23.01
C ILE A 229 -17.15 5.70 23.30
N GLY A 230 -17.98 5.79 22.27
CA GLY A 230 -19.38 6.18 22.41
C GLY A 230 -20.18 5.95 21.13
N ASP A 231 -21.32 6.63 21.04
CA ASP A 231 -22.21 6.62 19.88
C ASP A 231 -22.38 8.01 19.25
N ALA A 232 -23.16 8.08 18.17
CA ALA A 232 -23.43 9.33 17.45
C ALA A 232 -24.14 10.40 18.30
N LEU A 233 -25.00 10.02 19.26
CA LEU A 233 -25.71 10.96 20.13
C LEU A 233 -24.75 11.56 21.16
N GLN A 234 -23.91 10.72 21.76
CA GLN A 234 -22.91 11.15 22.74
C GLN A 234 -21.85 12.09 22.12
N PHE A 235 -21.56 11.93 20.83
CA PHE A 235 -20.58 12.78 20.12
C PHE A 235 -21.24 13.82 19.20
N TYR A 236 -22.54 14.06 19.33
CA TYR A 236 -23.31 14.94 18.44
C TYR A 236 -22.74 16.36 18.33
N GLU A 237 -22.31 16.96 19.45
CA GLU A 237 -21.72 18.30 19.46
C GLU A 237 -20.43 18.36 18.62
N MET A 238 -19.61 17.32 18.69
CA MET A 238 -18.32 17.28 18.00
C MET A 238 -18.50 17.02 16.52
N LEU A 239 -19.46 16.15 16.17
CA LEU A 239 -19.89 15.90 14.80
C LEU A 239 -20.52 17.15 14.16
N ASN A 240 -21.09 18.06 14.94
CA ASN A 240 -21.67 19.30 14.44
C ASN A 240 -20.75 20.52 14.55
N ASN A 241 -19.44 20.31 14.67
CA ASN A 241 -18.44 21.36 14.62
C ASN A 241 -17.64 21.26 13.31
N PRO A 242 -17.64 22.31 12.46
CA PRO A 242 -16.93 22.31 11.17
C PRO A 242 -15.40 22.25 11.29
N ASN A 243 -14.82 22.53 12.46
CA ASN A 243 -13.38 22.41 12.68
C ASN A 243 -12.93 20.97 13.01
N ASN A 244 -13.88 20.03 13.08
CA ASN A 244 -13.63 18.63 13.42
C ASN A 244 -13.76 17.74 12.18
N PHE A 245 -13.23 16.52 12.30
CA PHE A 245 -13.25 15.52 11.23
C PHE A 245 -14.06 14.30 11.65
N PHE A 246 -14.82 13.75 10.70
CA PHE A 246 -15.58 12.52 10.89
C PHE A 246 -15.18 11.47 9.87
N LEU A 247 -14.44 10.46 10.31
CA LEU A 247 -13.96 9.34 9.51
C LEU A 247 -14.92 8.16 9.62
N VAL A 248 -15.34 7.60 8.49
CA VAL A 248 -16.29 6.48 8.44
C VAL A 248 -15.68 5.34 7.64
N ASP A 249 -15.40 4.19 8.28
CA ASP A 249 -14.86 3.02 7.59
C ASP A 249 -15.95 1.96 7.32
N SER A 250 -16.21 1.75 6.03
CA SER A 250 -17.04 0.65 5.51
C SER A 250 -18.49 0.64 5.98
N GLN A 251 -18.97 1.73 6.59
CA GLN A 251 -20.36 1.94 7.01
C GLN A 251 -21.14 2.81 6.04
N ALA A 252 -22.47 2.79 6.16
CA ALA A 252 -23.33 3.69 5.40
C ALA A 252 -23.40 5.07 6.07
N LEU A 253 -23.26 6.12 5.27
CA LEU A 253 -23.51 7.49 5.72
C LEU A 253 -25.01 7.82 5.63
N THR A 254 -25.69 7.80 6.77
CA THR A 254 -27.15 8.04 6.87
C THR A 254 -27.51 9.48 7.22
N PHE A 255 -26.62 10.22 7.90
CA PHE A 255 -26.86 11.59 8.35
C PHE A 255 -25.74 12.52 7.91
N LYS A 256 -26.11 13.74 7.51
CA LYS A 256 -25.17 14.82 7.21
C LYS A 256 -24.81 15.55 8.50
N TYR A 257 -23.50 15.64 8.76
CA TYR A 257 -22.92 16.38 9.88
C TYR A 257 -22.18 17.62 9.39
N LYS A 258 -21.77 18.51 10.31
CA LYS A 258 -21.00 19.72 9.95
C LYS A 258 -19.50 19.49 9.97
N ALA A 259 -19.00 18.55 10.78
CA ALA A 259 -17.63 18.09 10.73
C ALA A 259 -17.30 17.60 9.31
N TYR A 260 -16.05 17.78 8.87
CA TYR A 260 -15.64 17.35 7.54
C TYR A 260 -15.67 15.81 7.46
N MET A 261 -16.58 15.29 6.64
CA MET A 261 -16.90 13.86 6.60
C MET A 261 -16.05 13.13 5.56
N ILE A 262 -15.31 12.10 5.95
CA ILE A 262 -14.51 11.29 5.02
C ILE A 262 -14.96 9.84 5.11
N LEU A 263 -15.59 9.36 4.04
CA LEU A 263 -16.12 8.00 3.94
C LEU A 263 -15.15 7.09 3.17
N PHE A 264 -14.68 6.02 3.80
CA PHE A 264 -13.95 4.94 3.15
C PHE A 264 -14.90 3.79 2.84
N THR A 265 -15.15 3.48 1.56
CA THR A 265 -16.10 2.41 1.22
C THR A 265 -15.72 1.65 -0.06
N SER A 266 -16.30 0.48 -0.25
CA SER A 266 -16.27 -0.22 -1.53
C SER A 266 -17.22 0.48 -2.53
N PRO A 267 -17.11 0.23 -3.84
CA PRO A 267 -17.98 0.82 -4.86
C PRO A 267 -19.41 0.24 -4.84
N LYS A 268 -19.95 -0.06 -3.65
CA LYS A 268 -21.32 -0.54 -3.45
C LYS A 268 -22.22 0.66 -3.17
N MET A 269 -23.08 1.01 -4.13
CA MET A 269 -23.97 2.18 -4.09
C MET A 269 -24.78 2.30 -2.80
N GLU A 270 -25.30 1.18 -2.28
CA GLU A 270 -26.08 1.11 -1.02
C GLU A 270 -25.40 1.80 0.17
N ARG A 271 -24.07 1.90 0.18
CA ARG A 271 -23.30 2.49 1.29
C ARG A 271 -23.19 4.01 1.23
N PHE A 272 -23.49 4.64 0.10
CA PHE A 272 -23.21 6.07 -0.10
C PHE A 272 -24.27 6.82 -0.92
N ASN A 273 -25.38 6.17 -1.27
CA ASN A 273 -26.45 6.76 -2.08
C ASN A 273 -26.97 8.10 -1.54
N GLU A 274 -27.08 8.27 -0.22
CA GLU A 274 -27.52 9.55 0.35
C GLU A 274 -26.40 10.59 0.36
N ALA A 275 -25.16 10.19 0.64
CA ALA A 275 -24.03 11.11 0.72
C ALA A 275 -23.71 11.77 -0.62
N VAL A 276 -23.78 11.01 -1.73
CA VAL A 276 -23.50 11.54 -3.09
C VAL A 276 -24.53 12.58 -3.54
N LYS A 277 -25.71 12.64 -2.92
CA LYS A 277 -26.70 13.69 -3.21
C LYS A 277 -26.39 15.01 -2.50
N TRP A 278 -25.49 15.02 -1.52
CA TRP A 278 -25.21 16.23 -0.75
C TRP A 278 -24.39 17.21 -1.60
N PRO A 279 -24.82 18.49 -1.68
CA PRO A 279 -24.03 19.52 -2.36
C PRO A 279 -22.61 19.56 -1.81
N GLY A 280 -21.63 19.61 -2.72
CA GLY A 280 -20.21 19.67 -2.38
C GLY A 280 -19.63 18.41 -1.72
N PHE A 281 -20.32 17.27 -1.76
CA PHE A 281 -19.73 15.99 -1.35
C PHE A 281 -18.94 15.38 -2.51
N MET A 282 -17.62 15.26 -2.34
CA MET A 282 -16.73 14.84 -3.43
C MET A 282 -16.53 13.33 -3.45
N LYS A 283 -16.32 12.76 -4.65
CA LYS A 283 -16.08 11.33 -4.83
C LYS A 283 -14.71 11.10 -5.45
N TYR A 284 -13.87 10.37 -4.73
CA TYR A 284 -12.55 9.95 -5.16
C TYR A 284 -12.43 8.43 -5.21
N TYR A 285 -11.62 7.94 -6.13
CA TYR A 285 -11.28 6.54 -6.31
C TYR A 285 -9.82 6.34 -5.94
N MET A 286 -9.54 5.34 -5.11
CA MET A 286 -8.19 4.94 -4.77
C MET A 286 -7.63 4.01 -5.87
N PRO A 287 -6.45 4.30 -6.42
CA PRO A 287 -5.89 3.51 -7.51
C PRO A 287 -5.47 2.12 -7.03
N ILE A 288 -5.44 1.20 -7.99
CA ILE A 288 -4.76 -0.09 -7.80
C ILE A 288 -3.29 0.12 -7.45
N TRP A 289 -2.65 -0.88 -6.85
CA TRP A 289 -1.22 -0.76 -6.58
C TRP A 289 -0.44 -0.89 -7.88
N ASP A 290 0.67 -0.19 -7.99
CA ASP A 290 1.64 -0.53 -9.02
C ASP A 290 2.57 -1.66 -8.55
N GLN A 291 3.27 -2.29 -9.50
CA GLN A 291 4.18 -3.39 -9.17
C GLN A 291 5.32 -2.96 -8.25
N LYS A 292 5.86 -1.74 -8.42
CA LYS A 292 6.94 -1.22 -7.60
C LYS A 292 6.46 -1.06 -6.16
N GLU A 293 5.29 -0.48 -5.92
CA GLU A 293 4.67 -0.36 -4.60
C GLU A 293 4.53 -1.73 -3.90
N ILE A 294 4.01 -2.73 -4.62
CA ILE A 294 3.83 -4.09 -4.08
C ILE A 294 5.16 -4.73 -3.73
N PHE A 295 6.16 -4.66 -4.62
CA PHE A 295 7.47 -5.25 -4.39
C PHE A 295 8.23 -4.54 -3.27
N THR A 296 8.16 -3.21 -3.22
CA THR A 296 8.69 -2.44 -2.10
C THR A 296 8.06 -2.89 -0.79
N LEU A 297 6.73 -2.98 -0.70
CA LEU A 297 6.09 -3.42 0.54
C LEU A 297 6.42 -4.87 0.90
N TRP A 298 6.51 -5.74 -0.10
CA TRP A 298 6.92 -7.12 0.09
C TRP A 298 8.32 -7.21 0.69
N ASP A 299 9.29 -6.55 0.07
CA ASP A 299 10.68 -6.57 0.52
C ASP A 299 10.82 -5.99 1.92
N LEU A 300 10.02 -4.97 2.25
CA LEU A 300 10.09 -4.27 3.54
C LEU A 300 9.38 -5.01 4.69
N GLN A 301 8.29 -5.74 4.43
CA GLN A 301 7.46 -6.32 5.50
C GLN A 301 7.20 -7.82 5.38
N TYR A 302 7.21 -8.40 4.18
CA TYR A 302 6.74 -9.77 3.95
C TYR A 302 7.83 -10.74 3.50
N LYS A 303 9.03 -10.26 3.18
CA LYS A 303 10.15 -11.05 2.64
C LYS A 303 10.53 -12.26 3.49
N ASN A 304 10.55 -12.11 4.81
CA ASN A 304 10.94 -13.19 5.73
C ASN A 304 9.84 -14.24 5.94
N LYS A 305 8.60 -13.93 5.54
CA LYS A 305 7.47 -14.84 5.72
C LYS A 305 7.29 -15.77 4.49
N LYS A 306 7.97 -15.52 3.37
CA LYS A 306 7.53 -16.06 2.07
C LYS A 306 8.66 -16.27 1.05
N ASN A 307 8.63 -17.41 0.35
CA ASN A 307 9.50 -17.68 -0.80
C ASN A 307 8.97 -16.98 -2.05
N LYS A 308 9.86 -16.23 -2.72
CA LYS A 308 9.56 -15.46 -3.92
C LYS A 308 9.48 -16.41 -5.13
N ASN A 309 8.27 -16.79 -5.55
CA ASN A 309 8.06 -17.30 -6.91
C ASN A 309 7.58 -16.12 -7.76
N ASP A 310 8.55 -15.42 -8.34
CA ASP A 310 8.45 -14.06 -8.90
C ASP A 310 7.39 -13.87 -10.01
N GLU A 311 6.95 -14.94 -10.68
CA GLU A 311 6.13 -14.82 -11.89
C GLU A 311 4.63 -15.08 -11.69
N GLU A 312 4.19 -15.63 -10.56
CA GLU A 312 2.76 -15.99 -10.37
C GLU A 312 1.99 -15.02 -9.44
N PHE A 313 2.74 -14.19 -8.70
CA PHE A 313 2.28 -13.49 -7.50
C PHE A 313 1.25 -12.36 -7.75
N THR A 314 1.38 -11.62 -8.85
CA THR A 314 0.47 -10.54 -9.25
C THR A 314 -0.40 -10.90 -10.45
N TYR A 315 0.03 -11.85 -11.28
CA TYR A 315 -0.64 -12.21 -12.52
C TYR A 315 -1.97 -12.94 -12.32
N LYS A 316 -2.23 -13.55 -11.16
CA LYS A 316 -3.51 -14.22 -10.92
C LYS A 316 -4.62 -13.27 -10.47
N TRP A 317 -4.31 -12.35 -9.56
CA TRP A 317 -5.30 -11.53 -8.84
C TRP A 317 -5.19 -10.03 -9.11
N GLY A 318 -4.27 -9.63 -9.99
CA GLY A 318 -3.85 -8.23 -10.16
C GLY A 318 -3.19 -7.66 -8.91
N PRO A 319 -2.78 -6.38 -8.95
CA PRO A 319 -2.02 -5.75 -7.87
C PRO A 319 -2.95 -5.22 -6.77
N ILE A 320 -3.65 -6.13 -6.10
CA ILE A 320 -4.51 -5.82 -4.94
C ILE A 320 -3.80 -6.23 -3.66
N PHE A 321 -3.47 -5.25 -2.81
CA PHE A 321 -2.76 -5.43 -1.54
C PHE A 321 -3.24 -6.66 -0.76
N ARG A 322 -4.54 -6.76 -0.46
CA ARG A 322 -5.09 -7.88 0.33
C ARG A 322 -4.90 -9.23 -0.36
N SER A 323 -5.14 -9.31 -1.67
CA SER A 323 -5.06 -10.57 -2.42
C SER A 323 -3.62 -11.07 -2.45
N VAL A 324 -2.71 -10.17 -2.80
CA VAL A 324 -1.30 -10.45 -3.05
C VAL A 324 -0.53 -10.64 -1.74
N LEU A 325 -0.69 -9.75 -0.76
CA LEU A 325 0.11 -9.78 0.47
C LEU A 325 -0.55 -10.56 1.62
N LEU A 326 -1.88 -10.66 1.69
CA LEU A 326 -2.54 -11.29 2.85
C LEU A 326 -3.22 -12.62 2.56
N LYS A 327 -3.50 -12.94 1.28
CA LYS A 327 -4.36 -14.08 0.93
C LYS A 327 -3.81 -15.00 -0.16
N TRP A 328 -2.58 -14.77 -0.63
CA TRP A 328 -2.00 -15.52 -1.76
C TRP A 328 -1.94 -17.04 -1.53
N ASP A 329 -1.57 -17.49 -0.32
CA ASP A 329 -1.46 -18.89 0.10
C ASP A 329 -2.73 -19.42 0.76
N ASN A 330 -3.74 -18.56 0.92
CA ASN A 330 -4.97 -18.95 1.57
C ASN A 330 -5.81 -19.83 0.63
N MET A 331 -5.81 -21.14 0.88
CA MET A 331 -6.49 -22.11 0.03
C MET A 331 -8.00 -21.84 -0.12
N SER A 332 -8.65 -21.36 0.95
CA SER A 332 -10.08 -20.98 0.89
C SER A 332 -10.30 -19.80 -0.06
N PHE A 333 -9.47 -18.76 0.03
CA PHE A 333 -9.51 -17.60 -0.87
C PHE A 333 -9.21 -18.00 -2.32
N GLN A 334 -8.25 -18.90 -2.55
CA GLN A 334 -7.95 -19.42 -3.88
C GLN A 334 -9.11 -20.22 -4.47
N ASN A 335 -9.74 -21.09 -3.69
CA ASN A 335 -10.90 -21.86 -4.11
C ASN A 335 -12.09 -20.94 -4.41
N GLU A 336 -12.30 -19.90 -3.58
CA GLU A 336 -13.36 -18.92 -3.80
C GLU A 336 -13.11 -18.13 -5.10
N PHE A 337 -11.87 -17.72 -5.38
CA PHE A 337 -11.50 -17.06 -6.63
C PHE A 337 -11.73 -17.97 -7.85
N ASN A 338 -11.31 -19.23 -7.77
CA ASN A 338 -11.54 -20.20 -8.84
C ASN A 338 -13.06 -20.44 -9.05
N ASN A 339 -13.84 -20.55 -7.98
CA ASN A 339 -15.29 -20.65 -8.10
C ASN A 339 -15.93 -19.41 -8.73
N LEU A 340 -15.41 -18.22 -8.42
CA LEU A 340 -15.88 -16.96 -9.01
C LEU A 340 -15.56 -16.89 -10.50
N ILE A 341 -14.32 -17.20 -10.91
CA ILE A 341 -13.97 -17.25 -12.33
C ILE A 341 -14.73 -18.36 -13.05
N ASP A 342 -15.07 -19.43 -12.34
CA ASP A 342 -15.89 -20.54 -12.84
C ASP A 342 -17.30 -20.12 -13.21
N LYS A 343 -17.90 -19.28 -12.37
CA LYS A 343 -19.27 -18.77 -12.53
C LYS A 343 -19.36 -17.41 -13.21
N ALA A 344 -18.22 -16.83 -13.60
CA ALA A 344 -18.20 -15.49 -14.19
C ALA A 344 -18.91 -15.48 -15.55
N ASP A 345 -19.88 -14.58 -15.69
CA ASP A 345 -20.55 -14.28 -16.95
C ASP A 345 -20.08 -12.90 -17.43
N LEU A 346 -19.35 -12.88 -18.55
CA LEU A 346 -18.83 -11.66 -19.13
C LEU A 346 -19.93 -10.65 -19.46
N LYS A 347 -21.11 -11.11 -19.89
CA LYS A 347 -22.24 -10.22 -20.18
C LYS A 347 -22.71 -9.53 -18.91
N ILE A 348 -22.86 -10.27 -17.81
CA ILE A 348 -23.25 -9.69 -16.51
C ILE A 348 -22.16 -8.74 -16.00
N CYS A 349 -20.88 -9.07 -16.19
CA CYS A 349 -19.78 -8.17 -15.85
C CYS A 349 -19.90 -6.85 -16.63
N VAL A 350 -20.11 -6.90 -17.95
CA VAL A 350 -20.29 -5.71 -18.80
C VAL A 350 -21.55 -4.92 -18.42
N ASP A 351 -22.69 -5.59 -18.24
CA ASP A 351 -23.95 -4.94 -17.87
C ASP A 351 -23.86 -4.27 -16.47
N SER A 352 -23.02 -4.81 -15.57
CA SER A 352 -22.80 -4.23 -14.24
C SER A 352 -21.92 -2.97 -14.24
N ILE A 353 -21.14 -2.77 -15.30
CA ILE A 353 -20.24 -1.61 -15.47
C ILE A 353 -21.04 -0.35 -15.80
N ASP A 354 -22.09 -0.46 -16.61
CA ASP A 354 -22.83 0.67 -17.14
C ASP A 354 -23.98 1.17 -16.25
N ILE A 355 -24.52 0.33 -15.36
CA ILE A 355 -25.85 0.62 -14.77
C ILE A 355 -25.84 0.85 -13.25
N TYR A 356 -24.94 0.26 -12.44
CA TYR A 356 -25.11 0.30 -10.97
C TYR A 356 -23.86 0.33 -10.08
N GLY A 357 -22.65 0.44 -10.61
CA GLY A 357 -21.46 0.09 -9.84
C GLY A 357 -21.45 -1.42 -9.51
N MET A 358 -20.32 -1.94 -9.04
CA MET A 358 -20.10 -3.40 -8.97
C MET A 358 -21.23 -4.14 -8.23
N LEU A 359 -22.07 -4.86 -9.00
CA LEU A 359 -23.14 -5.70 -8.48
C LEU A 359 -22.54 -6.81 -7.61
N THR A 360 -23.22 -7.05 -6.50
CA THR A 360 -22.70 -7.69 -5.30
C THR A 360 -22.28 -9.15 -5.45
N ASN A 361 -22.62 -9.84 -6.55
CA ASN A 361 -22.46 -11.30 -6.64
C ASN A 361 -21.78 -11.83 -7.93
N THR A 362 -21.71 -11.07 -9.01
CA THR A 362 -21.25 -11.57 -10.33
C THR A 362 -20.05 -10.80 -10.89
N ALA A 363 -19.99 -9.49 -10.67
CA ALA A 363 -18.81 -8.65 -10.93
C ALA A 363 -18.04 -8.42 -9.63
N SER A 364 -17.46 -9.49 -9.08
CA SER A 364 -16.66 -9.40 -7.86
C SER A 364 -15.46 -8.47 -8.08
N GLY A 365 -15.18 -7.59 -7.12
CA GLY A 365 -13.97 -6.76 -7.07
C GLY A 365 -12.65 -7.56 -7.04
N ARG A 366 -12.71 -8.89 -7.12
CA ARG A 366 -11.58 -9.80 -7.29
C ARG A 366 -11.33 -10.16 -8.76
N LEU A 367 -12.32 -10.01 -9.64
CA LEU A 367 -12.22 -10.34 -11.07
C LEU A 367 -12.17 -9.08 -11.93
N ILE A 368 -12.81 -8.00 -11.49
CA ILE A 368 -12.82 -6.70 -12.17
C ILE A 368 -12.33 -5.66 -11.15
N HIS A 369 -11.39 -4.83 -11.56
CA HIS A 369 -10.80 -3.75 -10.76
C HIS A 369 -11.19 -2.39 -11.33
N LEU A 370 -11.10 -1.38 -10.48
CA LEU A 370 -11.26 0.01 -10.87
C LEU A 370 -9.89 0.63 -11.15
N GLU A 371 -9.68 1.09 -12.37
CA GLU A 371 -8.46 1.78 -12.80
C GLU A 371 -8.79 3.24 -13.11
N ILE A 372 -7.96 4.16 -12.62
CA ILE A 372 -8.22 5.61 -12.67
C ILE A 372 -7.85 6.18 -14.04
N ILE A 373 -8.73 6.97 -14.62
CA ILE A 373 -8.52 7.63 -15.91
C ILE A 373 -8.18 9.11 -15.73
N SER A 374 -8.79 9.77 -14.74
CA SER A 374 -8.66 11.20 -14.52
C SER A 374 -8.70 11.54 -13.03
N ASN A 375 -7.66 12.21 -12.54
CA ASN A 375 -7.57 12.92 -11.25
C ASN A 375 -8.39 12.32 -10.11
N PHE A 376 -8.30 10.99 -9.92
CA PHE A 376 -9.04 10.23 -8.91
C PHE A 376 -10.57 10.32 -8.96
N THR A 377 -11.19 10.92 -9.98
CA THR A 377 -12.65 11.13 -10.04
C THR A 377 -13.35 10.21 -11.04
N GLU A 378 -12.60 9.67 -12.00
CA GLU A 378 -13.13 8.79 -13.05
C GLU A 378 -12.35 7.48 -13.11
N VAL A 379 -13.07 6.39 -13.38
CA VAL A 379 -12.51 5.04 -13.46
C VAL A 379 -13.04 4.27 -14.66
N VAL A 380 -12.20 3.40 -15.21
CA VAL A 380 -12.61 2.28 -16.05
C VAL A 380 -12.61 0.99 -15.23
N HIS A 381 -13.39 0.03 -15.69
CA HIS A 381 -13.41 -1.31 -15.14
C HIS A 381 -12.50 -2.21 -15.98
N CYS A 382 -11.48 -2.77 -15.33
CA CYS A 382 -10.47 -3.59 -15.99
C CYS A 382 -10.46 -5.00 -15.39
N PRO A 383 -10.23 -6.06 -16.17
CA PRO A 383 -10.01 -7.39 -15.63
C PRO A 383 -8.85 -7.41 -14.62
N ALA A 384 -8.97 -8.27 -13.60
CA ALA A 384 -7.95 -8.39 -12.58
C ALA A 384 -6.59 -8.82 -13.15
N SER A 385 -6.60 -9.60 -14.24
CA SER A 385 -5.41 -9.94 -15.01
C SER A 385 -5.76 -10.43 -16.41
N SER A 386 -4.74 -10.60 -17.27
CA SER A 386 -4.89 -11.22 -18.60
C SER A 386 -5.51 -12.61 -18.50
N LYS A 387 -5.06 -13.44 -17.56
CA LYS A 387 -5.63 -14.77 -17.34
C LYS A 387 -7.13 -14.72 -17.02
N VAL A 388 -7.56 -13.73 -16.22
CA VAL A 388 -8.97 -13.53 -15.92
C VAL A 388 -9.74 -13.14 -17.18
N PHE A 389 -9.19 -12.19 -17.94
CA PHE A 389 -9.77 -11.74 -19.20
C PHE A 389 -9.94 -12.88 -20.21
N ASP A 390 -8.87 -13.65 -20.47
CA ASP A 390 -8.89 -14.74 -21.44
C ASP A 390 -9.90 -15.81 -21.05
N THR A 391 -9.94 -16.19 -19.76
CA THR A 391 -10.90 -17.18 -19.24
C THR A 391 -12.34 -16.71 -19.42
N MET A 392 -12.63 -15.42 -19.16
CA MET A 392 -13.98 -14.87 -19.35
C MET A 392 -14.38 -14.84 -20.82
N ILE A 393 -13.47 -14.45 -21.72
CA ILE A 393 -13.69 -14.41 -23.16
C ILE A 393 -13.97 -15.80 -23.72
N GLU A 394 -13.13 -16.79 -23.39
CA GLU A 394 -13.31 -18.18 -23.85
C GLU A 394 -14.67 -18.74 -23.44
N LYS A 395 -15.09 -18.50 -22.19
CA LYS A 395 -16.40 -18.95 -21.69
C LYS A 395 -17.56 -18.29 -22.40
N TYR A 396 -17.47 -16.97 -22.59
CA TYR A 396 -18.49 -16.23 -23.33
C TYR A 396 -18.62 -16.77 -24.76
N LEU A 397 -17.51 -16.95 -25.47
CA LEU A 397 -17.50 -17.48 -26.84
C LEU A 397 -18.08 -18.91 -26.90
N ASN A 398 -17.74 -19.77 -25.94
CA ASN A 398 -18.29 -21.12 -25.87
C ASN A 398 -19.80 -21.12 -25.60
N SER A 399 -20.28 -20.30 -24.66
CA SER A 399 -21.71 -20.14 -24.38
C SER A 399 -22.47 -19.63 -25.62
N GLN A 400 -21.96 -18.61 -26.31
CA GLN A 400 -22.58 -18.11 -27.53
C GLN A 400 -22.58 -19.16 -28.65
N ARG A 401 -21.50 -19.93 -28.82
CA ARG A 401 -21.47 -21.06 -29.77
C ARG A 401 -22.52 -22.10 -29.46
N THR A 402 -22.67 -22.50 -28.20
CA THR A 402 -23.71 -23.45 -27.77
C THR A 402 -25.11 -22.91 -28.02
N ASN A 403 -25.36 -21.63 -27.71
CA ASN A 403 -26.66 -21.00 -27.95
C ASN A 403 -27.00 -20.94 -29.45
N VAL A 404 -26.03 -20.55 -30.30
CA VAL A 404 -26.20 -20.54 -31.76
C VAL A 404 -26.42 -21.95 -32.30
N HIS A 405 -25.66 -22.93 -31.83
CA HIS A 405 -25.85 -24.33 -32.20
C HIS A 405 -27.26 -24.82 -31.83
N ASN A 406 -27.69 -24.60 -30.59
CA ASN A 406 -29.02 -24.98 -30.12
C ASN A 406 -30.13 -24.30 -30.92
N LEU A 407 -29.97 -23.02 -31.27
CA LEU A 407 -30.90 -22.29 -32.11
C LEU A 407 -31.01 -22.93 -33.50
N ILE A 408 -29.87 -23.20 -34.15
CA ILE A 408 -29.84 -23.85 -35.47
C ILE A 408 -30.47 -25.24 -35.40
N THR A 409 -30.12 -26.07 -34.43
CA THR A 409 -30.69 -27.42 -34.32
C THR A 409 -32.16 -27.44 -33.89
N SER A 410 -32.63 -26.42 -33.16
CA SER A 410 -34.05 -26.26 -32.84
C SER A 410 -34.90 -25.83 -34.04
N SER A 411 -34.27 -25.30 -35.09
CA SER A 411 -34.96 -25.00 -36.34
C SER A 411 -35.26 -26.25 -37.17
N ASP A 412 -34.61 -27.39 -36.87
CA ASP A 412 -34.88 -28.70 -37.47
C ASP A 412 -35.95 -29.51 -36.72
N ASP A 413 -36.24 -29.19 -35.44
CA ASP A 413 -37.37 -29.76 -34.67
C ASP A 413 -37.91 -28.74 -33.63
N PRO A 414 -39.10 -28.11 -33.87
CA PRO A 414 -39.60 -26.98 -33.09
C PRO A 414 -39.96 -27.27 -31.63
N VAL A 415 -39.99 -28.53 -31.21
CA VAL A 415 -40.49 -28.94 -29.88
C VAL A 415 -39.42 -28.83 -28.78
N THR A 416 -38.16 -28.56 -29.13
CA THR A 416 -37.01 -28.70 -28.21
C THR A 416 -36.28 -27.41 -27.83
N ALA A 417 -36.79 -26.22 -28.18
CA ALA A 417 -36.17 -24.96 -27.76
C ALA A 417 -36.60 -24.58 -26.32
N VAL A 418 -35.71 -24.76 -25.35
CA VAL A 418 -35.80 -24.11 -24.02
C VAL A 418 -34.57 -23.21 -23.88
N PHE A 419 -34.80 -21.91 -23.75
CA PHE A 419 -33.77 -20.87 -23.56
C PHE A 419 -33.50 -20.60 -22.09
#